data_AF-A0A1H0Q112-F1
#
_entry.id   AF-A0A1H0Q112-F1
#
_cell.length_a   1.000
_cell.length_b   1.000
_cell.length_c   1.000
_cell.angle_alpha   90.00
_cell.angle_beta   90.00
_cell.angle_gamma   90.00
#
_symmetry.space_group_name_H-M   'P 1'
#
loop_
_entity.id
_entity.type
_entity.pdbx_description
1 polymer ?
#
loop_
_entity_poly.entity_id
_entity_poly.type
_entity_poly.pdbx_seq_one_letter_code
_entity_poly.pdbx_strand_id
1 'polypeptide(L)'
;MNKVHLSEEEIQQYALGKGNLNTIEHIGSCVSCEAKAANYRLIFSEMDELPQPAFDFDVASLVLAQLPQPETTVAGDERWFYLLIFAALASIGIPVYVYRLYFFKMFKGILPEAMYLVVLIILFILVFQGIEIFRKYQKQLNILNYK
;
A
#
# COMPACT_ATOMS: atom_id res chain seq x y z
N MET A 1 -0.44 -40.04 42.32
CA MET A 1 0.21 -40.26 41.02
C MET A 1 0.74 -38.91 40.56
N ASN A 2 2.07 -38.74 40.53
CA ASN A 2 2.73 -37.51 40.04
C ASN A 2 2.59 -37.46 38.52
N LYS A 3 1.49 -36.89 38.03
CA LYS A 3 1.34 -36.57 36.62
C LYS A 3 1.89 -35.16 36.44
N VAL A 4 2.91 -35.02 35.59
CA VAL A 4 3.45 -33.71 35.21
C VAL A 4 2.30 -32.90 34.61
N HIS A 5 1.90 -31.85 35.31
CA HIS A 5 0.88 -30.91 34.87
C HIS A 5 1.51 -29.82 34.00
N LEU A 6 0.72 -29.23 33.10
CA LEU A 6 1.11 -28.05 32.35
C LEU A 6 1.47 -26.90 33.30
N SER A 7 2.38 -26.04 32.85
CA SER A 7 2.70 -24.81 33.57
C SER A 7 1.48 -23.87 33.57
N GLU A 8 1.47 -22.92 34.51
CA GLU A 8 0.36 -21.98 34.60
C GLU A 8 0.29 -21.08 33.35
N GLU A 9 1.44 -20.71 32.80
CA GLU A 9 1.55 -19.93 31.57
C GLU A 9 0.96 -20.69 30.36
N GLU A 10 1.22 -21.99 30.25
CA GLU A 10 0.68 -22.82 29.16
C GLU A 10 -0.85 -22.92 29.22
N ILE A 11 -1.40 -23.03 30.44
CA ILE A 11 -2.85 -23.07 30.67
C ILE A 11 -3.49 -21.72 30.31
N GLN A 12 -2.85 -20.60 30.69
CA GLN A 12 -3.32 -19.25 30.34
C GLN A 12 -3.27 -18.99 28.84
N GLN A 13 -2.19 -19.38 28.15
CA GLN A 13 -2.09 -19.26 26.70
C GLN A 13 -3.17 -20.08 25.97
N TYR A 14 -3.46 -21.29 26.45
CA TYR A 14 -4.58 -22.09 25.95
C TYR A 14 -5.93 -21.40 26.18
N ALA A 15 -6.16 -20.82 27.36
CA ALA A 15 -7.40 -20.09 27.66
C ALA A 15 -7.59 -18.86 26.76
N LEU A 16 -6.50 -18.20 26.34
CA LEU A 16 -6.49 -17.10 25.36
C LEU A 16 -6.57 -17.57 23.88
N GLY A 17 -6.74 -18.87 23.62
CA GLY A 17 -6.83 -19.42 22.27
C GLY A 17 -5.48 -19.54 21.54
N LYS A 18 -4.35 -19.38 22.23
CA LYS A 18 -2.99 -19.45 21.69
C LYS A 18 -2.27 -20.76 22.07
N GLY A 19 -3.01 -21.79 22.44
CA GLY A 19 -2.46 -23.07 22.88
C GLY A 19 -1.86 -23.90 21.75
N ASN A 20 -0.82 -24.67 22.07
CA ASN A 20 -0.14 -25.57 21.15
C ASN A 20 -0.91 -26.90 21.07
N LEU A 21 -0.68 -27.72 20.04
CA LEU A 21 -1.32 -29.04 19.88
C LEU A 21 -1.17 -29.93 21.13
N ASN A 22 0.03 -29.98 21.72
CA ASN A 22 0.31 -30.75 22.93
C ASN A 22 -0.48 -30.25 24.16
N THR A 23 -0.69 -28.92 24.25
CA THR A 23 -1.44 -28.29 25.34
C THR A 23 -2.92 -28.63 25.22
N ILE A 24 -3.47 -28.62 24.00
CA ILE A 24 -4.86 -28.98 23.70
C ILE A 24 -5.12 -30.45 24.08
N GLU A 25 -4.23 -31.35 23.68
CA GLU A 25 -4.33 -32.78 23.96
C GLU A 25 -4.22 -33.11 25.46
N HIS A 26 -3.29 -32.44 26.16
CA HIS A 26 -3.16 -32.62 27.61
C HIS A 26 -4.39 -32.13 28.36
N ILE A 27 -4.95 -30.97 27.98
CA ILE A 27 -6.13 -30.42 28.62
C ILE A 27 -7.35 -31.33 28.39
N GLY A 28 -7.51 -31.89 27.19
CA GLY A 28 -8.58 -32.85 26.90
C GLY A 28 -8.47 -34.18 27.66
N SER A 29 -7.31 -34.51 28.22
CA SER A 29 -7.06 -35.77 28.95
C SER A 29 -6.82 -35.58 30.47
N CYS A 30 -6.72 -34.35 30.97
CA CYS A 30 -6.37 -34.04 32.35
C CYS A 30 -7.38 -33.09 33.01
N VAL A 31 -8.29 -33.66 33.80
CA VAL A 31 -9.39 -32.95 34.51
C VAL A 31 -8.91 -31.75 35.34
N SER A 32 -7.73 -31.85 35.96
CA SER A 32 -7.17 -30.75 36.76
C SER A 32 -6.79 -29.53 35.90
N CYS A 33 -6.14 -29.77 34.76
CA CYS A 33 -5.74 -28.71 33.83
C CYS A 33 -6.95 -28.14 33.09
N GLU A 34 -7.95 -28.96 32.78
CA GLU A 34 -9.24 -28.53 32.22
C GLU A 34 -9.99 -27.58 33.16
N ALA A 35 -10.12 -27.94 34.45
CA ALA A 35 -10.78 -27.10 35.44
C ALA A 35 -10.07 -25.73 35.59
N LYS A 36 -8.73 -25.71 35.59
CA LYS A 36 -7.95 -24.46 35.60
C LYS A 36 -8.17 -23.63 34.33
N ALA A 37 -8.13 -24.25 33.15
CA ALA A 37 -8.36 -23.57 31.89
C ALA A 37 -9.76 -22.96 31.81
N ALA A 38 -10.77 -23.66 32.34
CA ALA A 38 -12.14 -23.15 32.43
C ALA A 38 -12.24 -21.90 33.31
N ASN A 39 -11.55 -21.88 34.46
CA ASN A 39 -11.51 -20.70 35.34
C ASN A 39 -10.86 -19.50 34.64
N TYR A 40 -9.75 -19.70 33.92
CA TYR A 40 -9.12 -18.60 33.17
C TYR A 40 -10.00 -18.08 32.04
N ARG A 41 -10.70 -18.97 31.32
CA ARG A 41 -11.67 -18.55 30.30
C ARG A 41 -12.77 -17.68 30.87
N LEU A 42 -13.25 -18.00 32.07
CA LEU A 42 -14.25 -17.19 32.77
C LEU A 42 -13.69 -15.81 33.15
N ILE A 43 -12.45 -15.75 33.66
CA ILE A 43 -11.81 -14.45 33.97
C ILE A 43 -11.66 -13.61 32.70
N PHE A 44 -11.21 -14.20 31.59
CA PHE A 44 -11.03 -13.46 30.34
C PHE A 44 -12.36 -13.02 29.72
N SER A 45 -13.43 -13.82 29.82
CA SER A 45 -14.75 -13.40 29.33
C SER A 45 -15.30 -12.21 30.12
N GLU A 46 -15.10 -12.18 31.44
CA GLU A 46 -15.49 -11.03 32.28
C GLU A 46 -14.64 -9.80 31.97
N MET A 47 -13.37 -9.99 31.58
CA MET A 47 -12.50 -8.89 31.14
C MET A 47 -12.91 -8.31 29.79
N ASP A 48 -13.44 -9.12 28.87
CA ASP A 48 -13.96 -8.65 27.59
C ASP A 48 -15.27 -7.85 27.75
N GLU A 49 -16.01 -8.06 28.84
CA GLU A 49 -17.21 -7.30 29.19
C GLU A 49 -16.89 -5.94 29.86
N LEU A 50 -15.64 -5.72 30.29
CA LEU A 50 -15.23 -4.42 30.80
C LEU A 50 -15.33 -3.37 29.67
N PRO A 51 -15.80 -2.15 29.99
CA PRO A 51 -15.82 -1.08 29.01
C PRO A 51 -14.41 -0.88 28.46
N GLN A 52 -14.26 -0.95 27.14
CA GLN A 52 -12.97 -0.74 26.51
C GLN A 52 -12.40 0.61 27.00
N PRO A 53 -11.13 0.66 27.42
CA PRO A 53 -10.51 1.90 27.85
C PRO A 53 -10.48 2.86 26.65
N ALA A 54 -11.44 3.78 26.63
CA ALA A 54 -11.39 4.93 25.75
C ALA A 54 -10.40 5.92 26.35
N PHE A 55 -9.39 6.29 25.59
CA PHE A 55 -8.55 7.42 25.97
C PHE A 55 -9.39 8.70 25.84
N ASP A 56 -9.27 9.61 26.81
CA ASP A 56 -9.91 10.94 26.76
C ASP A 56 -9.35 11.84 25.64
N PHE A 57 -8.42 11.33 24.84
CA PHE A 57 -7.74 12.02 23.76
C PHE A 57 -7.63 11.13 22.52
N ASP A 58 -7.57 11.76 21.36
CA ASP A 58 -7.42 11.08 20.08
C ASP A 58 -6.00 10.53 19.91
N VAL A 59 -5.81 9.26 20.30
CA VAL A 59 -4.54 8.54 20.15
C VAL A 59 -4.06 8.53 18.70
N ALA A 60 -4.97 8.45 17.73
CA ALA A 60 -4.59 8.43 16.32
C ALA A 60 -3.90 9.74 15.94
N SER A 61 -4.42 10.89 16.39
CA SER A 61 -3.80 12.19 16.14
C SER A 61 -2.38 12.31 16.71
N LEU A 62 -2.16 11.80 17.93
CA LEU A 62 -0.86 11.84 18.60
C LEU A 62 0.16 10.89 17.95
N VAL A 63 -0.27 9.71 17.54
CA VAL A 63 0.60 8.72 16.88
C VAL A 63 0.97 9.20 15.47
N LEU A 64 0.02 9.75 14.71
CA LEU A 64 0.27 10.28 13.37
C LEU A 64 1.30 11.42 13.39
N ALA A 65 1.27 12.26 14.43
CA ALA A 65 2.25 13.33 14.61
C ALA A 65 3.67 12.83 14.92
N GLN A 66 3.82 11.60 15.42
CA GLN A 66 5.10 10.99 15.75
C GLN A 66 5.65 10.07 14.64
N LEU A 67 4.87 9.83 13.58
CA LEU A 67 5.37 9.07 12.45
C LEU A 67 6.48 9.87 11.75
N PRO A 68 7.63 9.24 11.43
CA PRO A 68 8.65 9.89 10.63
C PRO A 68 8.02 10.29 9.30
N GLN A 69 8.01 11.59 9.01
CA GLN A 69 7.57 12.05 7.70
C GLN A 69 8.48 11.42 6.65
N PRO A 70 7.92 10.91 5.55
CA PRO A 70 8.75 10.43 4.46
C PRO A 70 9.62 11.60 4.02
N GLU A 71 10.94 11.47 4.23
CA GLU A 71 11.90 12.43 3.73
C GLU A 71 11.77 12.41 2.20
N THR A 72 11.02 13.36 1.64
CA THR A 72 11.05 13.64 0.20
C THR A 72 12.37 14.34 -0.08
N THR A 73 13.47 13.59 -0.01
CA THR A 73 14.80 14.03 -0.42
C THR A 73 14.87 14.04 -1.94
N VAL A 74 14.11 14.95 -2.53
CA VAL A 74 14.52 15.61 -3.78
C VAL A 74 15.22 16.92 -3.42
N ALA A 75 15.95 16.96 -2.30
CA ALA A 75 16.83 18.06 -1.93
C ALA A 75 18.18 18.00 -2.70
N GLY A 76 18.14 17.49 -3.94
CA GLY A 76 19.25 17.42 -4.87
C GLY A 76 18.97 18.35 -6.04
N ASP A 77 19.31 19.63 -5.85
CA ASP A 77 19.48 20.66 -6.87
C ASP A 77 18.43 20.65 -8.00
N GLU A 78 17.18 21.00 -7.66
CA GLU A 78 16.06 21.18 -8.59
C GLU A 78 16.43 22.01 -9.83
N ARG A 79 17.45 22.86 -9.71
CA ARG A 79 17.98 23.69 -10.78
C ARG A 79 18.49 22.87 -11.97
N TRP A 80 19.11 21.71 -11.75
CA TRP A 80 19.52 20.81 -12.83
C TRP A 80 18.33 20.18 -13.53
N PHE A 81 17.28 19.86 -12.78
CA PHE A 81 16.05 19.33 -13.34
C PHE A 81 15.36 20.37 -14.25
N TYR A 82 15.26 21.62 -13.79
CA TYR A 82 14.74 22.71 -14.61
C TYR A 82 15.62 23.02 -15.82
N LEU A 83 16.95 22.96 -15.68
CA LEU A 83 17.88 23.12 -16.81
C LEU A 83 17.74 22.00 -17.84
N LEU A 84 17.56 20.75 -17.42
CA LEU A 84 17.31 19.62 -18.31
C LEU A 84 15.99 19.79 -19.07
N ILE A 85 14.92 20.19 -18.38
CA ILE A 85 13.63 20.47 -19.01
C ILE A 85 13.77 21.59 -20.04
N PHE A 86 14.43 22.69 -19.67
CA PHE A 86 14.66 23.81 -20.58
C PHE A 86 15.50 23.40 -21.80
N ALA A 87 16.56 22.61 -21.59
CA ALA A 87 17.41 22.10 -22.66
C ALA A 87 16.64 21.17 -23.61
N ALA A 88 15.78 20.29 -23.08
CA ALA A 88 14.93 19.42 -23.89
C ALA A 88 13.91 20.22 -24.73
N LEU A 89 13.24 21.20 -24.11
CA LEU A 89 12.33 22.10 -24.81
C LEU A 89 13.03 22.93 -25.88
N ALA A 90 14.22 23.46 -25.58
CA ALA A 90 15.02 24.22 -26.54
C ALA A 90 15.50 23.36 -27.71
N SER A 91 15.95 22.13 -27.43
CA SER A 91 16.41 21.17 -28.44
C SER A 91 15.34 20.85 -29.48
N ILE A 92 14.07 20.79 -29.07
CA ILE A 92 12.94 20.55 -29.99
C ILE A 92 12.45 21.88 -30.60
N GLY A 93 12.31 22.92 -29.78
CA GLY A 93 11.71 24.19 -30.19
C GLY A 93 12.57 24.99 -31.18
N ILE A 94 13.89 25.02 -30.99
CA ILE A 94 14.80 25.81 -31.86
C ILE A 94 14.80 25.27 -33.29
N PRO A 95 14.99 23.96 -33.55
CA PRO A 95 14.91 23.42 -34.91
C PRO A 95 13.53 23.62 -35.54
N VAL A 96 12.44 23.40 -34.80
CA VAL A 96 11.08 23.60 -35.32
C VAL A 96 10.85 25.06 -35.72
N TYR A 97 11.33 26.02 -34.93
CA TYR A 97 11.21 27.44 -35.22
C TYR A 97 12.03 27.87 -36.44
N VAL A 98 13.32 27.53 -36.48
CA VAL A 98 14.24 27.91 -37.56
C VAL A 98 13.83 27.26 -38.87
N TYR A 99 13.47 25.98 -38.85
CA TYR A 99 13.10 25.24 -40.03
C TYR A 99 11.60 25.26 -40.32
N ARG A 100 10.78 26.11 -39.67
CA ARG A 100 9.31 26.08 -39.82
C ARG A 100 8.84 26.03 -41.28
N LEU A 101 9.48 26.80 -42.16
CA LEU A 101 9.13 26.86 -43.59
C LEU A 101 9.57 25.61 -44.37
N TYR A 102 10.66 24.96 -43.95
CA TYR A 102 11.15 23.71 -44.52
C TYR A 102 10.40 22.50 -43.97
N PHE A 103 10.02 22.55 -42.69
CA PHE A 103 9.25 21.54 -41.99
C PHE A 103 7.92 21.30 -42.71
N PHE A 104 7.12 22.35 -42.93
CA PHE A 104 5.87 22.20 -43.69
C PHE A 104 6.08 21.75 -45.14
N LYS A 105 7.23 22.07 -45.76
CA LYS A 105 7.55 21.58 -47.11
C LYS A 105 7.93 20.10 -47.13
N MET A 106 8.59 19.58 -46.10
CA MET A 106 8.85 18.14 -45.95
C MET A 106 7.54 17.34 -45.87
N PHE A 107 6.53 17.84 -45.16
CA PHE A 107 5.23 17.18 -45.07
C PHE A 107 4.39 17.29 -46.36
N LYS A 108 4.66 18.26 -47.23
CA LYS A 108 3.99 18.34 -48.55
C LYS A 108 4.45 17.25 -49.53
N GLY A 109 5.62 16.66 -49.33
CA GLY A 109 6.15 15.57 -50.16
C GLY A 109 5.80 14.17 -49.63
N ILE A 110 5.26 14.08 -48.41
CA ILE A 110 4.80 12.82 -47.84
C ILE A 110 3.45 12.45 -48.46
N LEU A 111 3.35 11.23 -48.97
CA LEU A 111 2.09 10.67 -49.44
C LEU A 111 1.04 10.75 -48.32
N PRO A 112 -0.19 11.22 -48.60
CA PRO A 112 -1.26 11.35 -47.60
C PRO A 112 -1.46 10.09 -46.74
N GLU A 113 -1.23 8.91 -47.32
CA GLU A 113 -1.32 7.60 -46.67
C GLU A 113 -0.38 7.44 -45.47
N ALA A 114 0.87 7.93 -45.56
CA ALA A 114 1.83 7.84 -44.47
C ALA A 114 1.48 8.78 -43.31
N MET A 115 0.87 9.94 -43.60
CA MET A 115 0.33 10.83 -42.57
C MET A 115 -0.80 10.17 -41.77
N TYR A 116 -1.72 9.45 -42.43
CA TYR A 116 -2.76 8.69 -41.73
C TYR A 116 -2.18 7.62 -40.80
N LEU A 117 -1.12 6.92 -41.23
CA LEU A 117 -0.45 5.90 -40.43
C LEU A 117 0.20 6.51 -39.18
N VAL A 118 0.88 7.65 -39.31
CA VAL A 118 1.47 8.38 -38.17
C VAL A 118 0.39 8.81 -37.17
N VAL A 119 -0.70 9.40 -37.65
CA VAL A 119 -1.82 9.82 -36.80
C VAL A 119 -2.45 8.63 -36.07
N LEU A 120 -2.62 7.50 -36.77
CA LEU A 120 -3.16 6.27 -36.18
C LEU A 120 -2.27 5.76 -35.04
N ILE A 121 -0.93 5.75 -35.23
CA ILE A 121 0.02 5.34 -34.18
C ILE A 121 -0.10 6.28 -32.96
N ILE A 122 -0.14 7.59 -33.18
CA ILE A 122 -0.28 8.57 -32.10
C ILE A 122 -1.57 8.33 -31.30
N LEU A 123 -2.68 8.12 -32.01
CA LEU A 123 -3.98 7.87 -31.39
C LEU A 123 -3.97 6.56 -30.58
N PHE A 124 -3.33 5.52 -31.11
CA PHE A 124 -3.19 4.24 -30.41
C PHE A 124 -2.36 4.37 -29.12
N ILE A 125 -1.25 5.10 -29.17
CA ILE A 125 -0.40 5.37 -27.99
C ILE A 125 -1.21 6.14 -26.93
N LEU A 126 -1.93 7.18 -27.33
CA LEU A 126 -2.74 7.99 -26.41
C LEU A 126 -3.84 7.18 -25.74
N VAL A 127 -4.55 6.33 -26.50
CA VAL A 127 -5.58 5.44 -25.95
C VAL A 127 -4.97 4.46 -24.97
N PHE A 128 -3.84 3.84 -25.31
CA PHE A 128 -3.16 2.89 -24.44
C PHE A 128 -2.72 3.53 -23.12
N GLN A 129 -2.05 4.69 -23.19
CA GLN A 129 -1.64 5.46 -22.01
C GLN A 129 -2.84 5.90 -21.16
N GLY A 130 -3.92 6.35 -21.80
CA GLY A 130 -5.16 6.72 -21.13
C GLY A 130 -5.77 5.55 -20.35
N ILE A 131 -5.81 4.36 -20.95
CA ILE A 131 -6.28 3.14 -20.28
C ILE A 131 -5.39 2.78 -19.08
N GLU A 132 -4.08 2.88 -19.23
CA GLU A 132 -3.13 2.57 -18.15
C GLU A 132 -3.31 3.50 -16.95
N ILE A 133 -3.42 4.80 -17.21
CA ILE A 133 -3.68 5.82 -16.18
C ILE A 133 -5.02 5.53 -15.49
N PHE A 134 -6.06 5.24 -16.26
CA PHE A 134 -7.39 4.93 -15.71
C PHE A 134 -7.35 3.68 -14.82
N ARG A 135 -6.66 2.62 -15.24
CA ARG A 135 -6.47 1.40 -14.42
C ARG A 135 -5.71 1.70 -13.13
N LYS A 136 -4.66 2.52 -13.20
CA LYS A 136 -3.88 2.92 -12.01
C LYS A 136 -4.76 3.70 -11.03
N TYR A 137 -5.58 4.62 -11.53
CA TYR A 137 -6.53 5.37 -10.73
C TYR A 137 -7.56 4.46 -10.04
N GLN A 138 -8.14 3.50 -10.79
CA GLN A 138 -9.09 2.54 -10.22
C GLN A 138 -8.46 1.66 -9.13
N LYS A 139 -7.20 1.24 -9.30
CA LYS A 139 -6.46 0.49 -8.27
C LYS A 139 -6.25 1.32 -7.00
N GLN A 140 -5.89 2.60 -7.14
CA GLN A 140 -5.74 3.51 -5.99
C GLN A 140 -7.07 3.68 -5.24
N LEU A 141 -8.19 3.81 -5.95
CA LEU A 141 -9.51 3.88 -5.33
C LEU A 141 -9.89 2.59 -4.59
N ASN A 142 -9.59 1.41 -5.15
CA ASN A 142 -9.88 0.14 -4.50
C ASN A 142 -9.05 -0.08 -3.22
N ILE A 143 -7.82 0.43 -3.15
CA ILE A 143 -6.99 0.36 -1.94
C ILE A 143 -7.57 1.25 -0.83
N LEU A 144 -8.13 2.41 -1.18
CA LEU A 144 -8.75 3.34 -0.22
C LEU A 144 -10.12 2.87 0.28
N ASN A 145 -10.80 1.99 -0.45
CA ASN A 145 -12.12 1.44 -0.10
C ASN A 145 -12.06 0.11 0.67
N TYR A 146 -10.90 -0.27 1.20
CA TYR A 146 -10.78 -1.44 2.06
C TYR A 146 -11.29 -1.10 3.46
N LYS A 147 -12.54 -1.44 3.72
CA LYS A 147 -13.21 -1.37 5.03
C LYS A 147 -13.07 -2.68 5.77
#